data_AF-X1G8M4-F1
#
_entry.id   AF-X1G8M4-F1
#
_cell.length_a   1.000
_cell.length_b   1.000
_cell.length_c   1.000
_cell.angle_alpha   90.00
_cell.angle_beta   90.00
_cell.angle_gamma   90.00
#
_symmetry.space_group_name_H-M   'P 1'
#
loop_
_entity.id
_entity.type
_entity.pdbx_description
1 polymer ?
#
loop_
_entity_poly.entity_id
_entity_poly.type
_entity_poly.pdbx_seq_one_letter_code
_entity_poly.pdbx_strand_id
1 'polypeptide(L)' 'PTLILWGKQDPHISYEMAQLSEAVCENGQLITFEEASHWVHQDEPDRFNKL' A
#
# COMPACT_ATOMS: atom_id res chain seq x y z
N PRO A 1 -4.58 -2.78 15.49
CA PRO A 1 -3.97 -1.79 14.57
C PRO A 1 -3.66 -2.49 13.25
N THR A 2 -3.84 -1.80 12.12
CA THR A 2 -3.65 -2.38 10.78
C THR A 2 -2.82 -1.44 9.92
N LEU A 3 -1.73 -1.96 9.36
CA LEU A 3 -0.90 -1.25 8.38
C LEU A 3 -1.20 -1.80 6.99
N ILE A 4 -1.51 -0.91 6.05
CA ILE A 4 -1.78 -1.21 4.64
C ILE A 4 -0.62 -0.62 3.82
N LEU A 5 0.02 -1.47 3.01
CA LEU A 5 1.05 -1.06 2.06
C LEU A 5 0.48 -1.20 0.66
N TRP A 6 0.57 -0.14 -0.15
CA TRP A 6 -0.06 -0.13 -1.47
C TRP A 6 0.83 0.52 -2.52
N GLY A 7 1.06 -0.17 -3.64
CA GLY A 7 1.71 0.40 -4.82
C GLY A 7 0.70 1.11 -5.71
N LYS A 8 0.95 2.38 -6.02
CA LYS A 8 -0.01 3.23 -6.74
C LYS A 8 -0.13 2.90 -8.22
N GLN A 9 0.83 2.15 -8.76
CA GLN A 9 0.83 1.66 -10.14
C GLN A 9 0.26 0.24 -10.25
N ASP A 10 -0.47 -0.26 -9.25
CA ASP A 10 -1.15 -1.55 -9.31
C ASP A 10 -2.13 -1.60 -10.50
N PRO A 11 -1.91 -2.50 -11.49
CA PRO A 11 -2.76 -2.57 -12.67
C PRO A 11 -4.04 -3.39 -12.45
N HIS A 12 -4.19 -4.06 -11.30
CA HIS A 12 -5.30 -4.97 -11.02
C HIS A 12 -6.34 -4.34 -10.10
N ILE A 13 -5.91 -3.49 -9.15
CA ILE A 13 -6.79 -2.91 -8.13
C ILE A 13 -6.52 -1.42 -7.99
N SER A 14 -7.58 -0.59 -8.03
CA SER A 14 -7.45 0.86 -7.96
C SER A 14 -6.96 1.35 -6.60
N TYR A 15 -6.12 2.38 -6.60
CA TYR A 15 -5.62 3.05 -5.38
C TYR A 15 -6.73 3.55 -4.43
N GLU A 16 -7.90 3.95 -4.96
CA GLU A 16 -9.05 4.38 -4.14
C GLU A 16 -9.48 3.30 -3.13
N MET A 17 -9.33 2.02 -3.48
CA MET A 17 -9.66 0.91 -2.57
C MET A 17 -8.73 0.85 -1.35
N ALA A 18 -7.48 1.32 -1.47
CA ALA A 18 -6.55 1.38 -0.34
C ALA A 18 -7.06 2.33 0.75
N GLN A 19 -7.54 3.51 0.33
CA GLN A 19 -8.09 4.54 1.21
C GLN A 19 -9.41 4.09 1.85
N LEU A 20 -10.29 3.46 1.06
CA LEU A 20 -11.54 2.86 1.58
C LEU A 20 -11.24 1.75 2.59
N SER A 21 -10.22 0.94 2.34
CA SER A 21 -9.81 -0.14 3.26
C SER A 21 -9.23 0.41 4.56
N GLU A 22 -8.41 1.47 4.51
CA GLU A 22 -7.90 2.16 5.70
C GLU A 22 -9.03 2.67 6.59
N ALA A 23 -10.04 3.32 5.99
CA ALA A 23 -11.15 3.93 6.70
C ALA A 23 -12.01 2.95 7.51
N VAL A 24 -12.05 1.68 7.10
CA VAL A 24 -12.81 0.62 7.80
C VAL A 24 -11.95 -0.21 8.77
N CYS A 25 -10.63 0.02 8.81
CA CYS A 25 -9.71 -0.67 9.72
C CYS A 25 -9.59 0.08 11.06
N GLU A 26 -9.72 -0.63 12.18
CA GLU A 26 -9.50 -0.04 13.51
C GLU A 26 -8.02 0.32 13.70
N ASN A 27 -7.74 1.62 13.87
CA ASN A 27 -6.39 2.20 13.83
C ASN A 27 -5.65 1.83 12.52
N GLY A 28 -6.33 2.04 11.39
CA GLY A 28 -5.77 1.89 10.05
C GLY A 28 -4.68 2.93 9.75
N GLN A 29 -3.62 2.49 9.10
CA GLN A 29 -2.57 3.34 8.53
C GLN A 29 -2.27 2.89 7.11
N LEU A 30 -2.28 3.81 6.16
CA LEU A 30 -1.91 3.55 4.76
C LEU A 30 -0.55 4.16 4.41
N ILE A 31 0.38 3.33 3.92
CA ILE A 31 1.64 3.78 3.30
C ILE A 31 1.56 3.49 1.80
N THR A 32 1.66 4.56 1.01
CA THR A 32 1.60 4.50 -0.45
C THR A 32 2.99 4.52 -1.06
N PHE A 33 3.23 3.63 -2.01
CA PHE A 33 4.43 3.54 -2.83
C PHE A 33 4.10 4.06 -4.23
N GLU A 34 4.52 5.28 -4.53
CA GLU A 34 4.16 6.00 -5.77
C GLU A 34 4.68 5.29 -7.03
N GLU A 35 5.83 4.60 -6.94
CA GLU A 35 6.48 3.95 -8.08
C GLU A 35 6.27 2.43 -8.14
N ALA A 36 5.65 1.83 -7.12
CA ALA A 36 5.42 0.40 -7.06
C ALA A 36 4.09 -0.02 -7.70
N SER A 37 4.07 -1.24 -8.24
CA SER A 37 2.92 -1.95 -8.75
C SER A 37 2.22 -2.77 -7.63
N HIS A 38 1.58 -3.87 -7.99
CA HIS A 38 0.93 -4.77 -7.04
C HIS A 38 1.91 -5.39 -6.01
N TRP A 39 3.15 -5.66 -6.41
CA TRP A 39 4.13 -6.34 -5.57
C TRP A 39 5.17 -5.38 -4.99
N VAL A 40 4.70 -4.56 -4.05
CA VAL A 40 5.49 -3.50 -3.38
C VAL A 40 6.85 -3.97 -2.85
N HIS A 41 6.91 -5.19 -2.30
CA HIS A 41 8.14 -5.79 -1.77
C HIS A 41 9.16 -6.18 -2.84
N GLN A 42 8.73 -6.39 -4.08
CA GLN A 42 9.61 -6.66 -5.22
C GLN A 42 10.07 -5.38 -5.91
N ASP A 43 9.16 -4.40 -6.04
CA ASP A 43 9.44 -3.16 -6.76
C ASP A 43 10.32 -2.19 -5.95
N GLU A 44 10.06 -2.04 -4.64
CA GLU A 44 10.79 -1.14 -3.75
C GLU A 44 11.30 -1.87 -2.46
N PRO A 45 12.13 -2.92 -2.56
CA PRO A 45 12.53 -3.77 -1.42
C PRO A 45 13.27 -3.00 -0.32
N ASP A 46 14.15 -2.07 -0.67
CA ASP A 46 14.92 -1.28 0.31
C ASP A 46 14.05 -0.35 1.14
N ARG A 47 12.99 0.19 0.55
CA ARG A 47 12.02 1.02 1.26
C ARG A 47 11.08 0.15 2.08
N PHE A 48 10.58 -0.93 1.48
CA PHE A 48 9.69 -1.89 2.14
C PHE A 48 10.32 -2.45 3.43
N ASN A 49 11.59 -2.84 3.40
CA ASN A 49 12.30 -3.41 4.55
C ASN A 49 12.67 -2.40 5.65
N LYS A 50 12.42 -1.10 5.44
CA LYS A 50 12.68 -0.03 6.43
C LYS A 50 11.40 0.45 7.15
N LEU A 51 10.25 -0.12 6.81
CA LEU A 51 8.95 0.21 7.42
C LEU A 51 8.78 -0.40 8.81
#